data_AF-A0A9E1UXL8-F1
#
_entry.id   AF-A0A9E1UXL8-F1
#
_cell.length_a   1.000
_cell.length_b   1.000
_cell.length_c   1.000
_cell.angle_alpha   90.00
_cell.angle_beta   90.00
_cell.angle_gamma   90.00
#
_symmetry.space_group_name_H-M   'P 1'
#
loop_
_entity.id
_entity.type
_entity.pdbx_description
1 polymer ?
#
loop_
_entity_poly.entity_id
_entity_poly.type
_entity_poly.pdbx_seq_one_letter_code
_entity_poly.pdbx_strand_id
1 'polypeptide(L)'
;GRDLCRNLYGWWFDMYDPDALSKVATVDAARTIPSPPHERGTWWYDAPELLTLISQIQGIARDSLAADCRRCSEIAAIMDERSAGLSLAAHNRMLNWRMGILSRLGAPVDFFYSEDLAHPQMPDYKFYIFPNAYTMDGAQRQAVASKVRRNGAVALWIYAAGAHRPEDDTFSAANAADLTGIEFTYSPEVIETAFTLTDLSHAALVGCSPEQVQGRFNYEIYRNTVRRAVPAGGRNYQAPNLYASDPHAEMLGTFSTNGLPALALRDFGSWRSVHCATQFMAPALLRALARYAGCHVVCDSDDFIFINTSYLSVHAANGGPKRLSLPRPRSPIELYTGASFGEGVREIVTTMEKGETLTFRLS
;
A
#
# COMPACT_ATOMS: atom_id res chain seq x y z
N GLY A 1 17.46 21.74 25.18
CA GLY A 1 17.08 20.74 24.15
C GLY A 1 17.94 19.49 24.24
N ARG A 2 19.25 19.58 23.96
CA ARG A 2 20.18 18.43 23.86
C ARG A 2 20.60 17.78 25.19
N ASP A 3 20.41 18.45 26.34
CA ASP A 3 20.81 17.91 27.66
C ASP A 3 19.72 17.10 28.38
N LEU A 4 18.48 17.11 27.90
CA LEU A 4 17.35 16.47 28.61
C LEU A 4 17.32 14.94 28.46
N CYS A 5 18.20 14.34 27.66
CA CYS A 5 18.19 12.90 27.38
C CYS A 5 19.49 12.17 27.75
N ARG A 6 20.52 12.88 28.26
CA ARG A 6 21.73 12.23 28.76
C ARG A 6 21.40 11.44 30.03
N ASN A 7 21.69 10.13 30.03
CA ASN A 7 21.53 9.20 31.17
C ASN A 7 20.09 8.87 31.59
N LEU A 8 19.07 9.21 30.79
CA LEU A 8 17.70 8.68 30.98
C LEU A 8 17.61 7.32 30.27
N TYR A 9 17.38 6.24 31.03
CA TYR A 9 17.16 4.85 30.62
C TYR A 9 16.66 4.65 29.16
N GLY A 10 17.60 4.69 28.21
CA GLY A 10 17.28 4.76 26.80
C GLY A 10 18.53 4.73 25.92
N TRP A 11 19.32 3.66 26.04
CA TRP A 11 20.40 3.23 25.14
C TRP A 11 20.13 3.39 23.63
N TRP A 12 18.87 3.55 23.22
CA TRP A 12 18.43 3.86 21.87
C TRP A 12 18.79 5.26 21.37
N PHE A 13 18.85 6.28 22.23
CA PHE A 13 19.20 7.64 21.79
C PHE A 13 20.70 7.86 21.64
N ASP A 14 21.50 7.10 22.39
CA ASP A 14 22.96 7.08 22.27
C ASP A 14 23.42 6.43 20.94
N MET A 15 22.52 5.75 20.21
CA MET A 15 22.78 5.24 18.85
C MET A 15 22.93 6.35 17.79
N TYR A 16 22.65 7.60 18.13
CA TYR A 16 22.80 8.74 17.21
C TYR A 16 24.05 9.58 17.49
N ASP A 17 24.82 9.26 18.53
CA ASP A 17 26.11 9.86 18.87
C ASP A 17 27.23 8.83 18.62
N PRO A 18 28.06 9.00 17.56
CA PRO A 18 29.12 8.06 17.21
C PRO A 18 30.10 7.76 18.37
N ASP A 19 30.40 8.75 19.22
CA ASP A 19 31.33 8.59 20.35
C ASP A 19 30.68 7.89 21.56
N ALA A 20 29.35 7.90 21.64
CA ALA A 20 28.58 7.19 22.66
C ALA A 20 28.26 5.74 22.23
N LEU A 21 28.06 5.51 20.93
CA LEU A 21 27.77 4.19 20.34
C LEU A 21 28.82 3.15 20.73
N SER A 22 30.11 3.55 20.69
CA SER A 22 31.24 2.70 21.09
C SER A 22 31.27 2.39 22.59
N LYS A 23 30.60 3.20 23.43
CA LYS A 23 30.64 3.07 24.91
C LYS A 23 29.45 2.30 25.45
N VAL A 24 28.26 2.47 24.88
CA VAL A 24 27.06 1.64 25.18
C VAL A 24 27.39 0.17 24.99
N ALA A 25 28.31 -0.11 24.07
CA ALA A 25 28.77 -1.44 23.75
C ALA A 25 29.51 -2.18 24.88
N THR A 26 30.17 -1.44 25.76
CA THR A 26 31.22 -1.98 26.62
C THR A 26 30.74 -2.41 28.01
N VAL A 27 29.55 -2.01 28.45
CA VAL A 27 29.28 -2.02 29.90
C VAL A 27 28.56 -3.26 30.43
N ASP A 28 27.76 -4.02 29.65
CA ASP A 28 27.25 -5.33 30.16
C ASP A 28 26.76 -6.30 29.08
N ALA A 29 26.16 -5.82 27.98
CA ALA A 29 25.54 -6.69 26.97
C ALA A 29 26.54 -7.48 26.09
N ALA A 30 27.75 -6.95 25.86
CA ALA A 30 28.76 -7.62 25.04
C ALA A 30 29.46 -8.81 25.73
N ARG A 31 29.30 -8.99 27.05
CA ARG A 31 29.91 -10.11 27.79
C ARG A 31 29.19 -11.44 27.61
N THR A 32 27.91 -11.41 27.26
CA THR A 32 27.06 -12.61 27.15
C THR A 32 26.84 -13.09 25.73
N ILE A 33 27.28 -12.33 24.72
CA ILE A 33 27.24 -12.74 23.31
C ILE A 33 28.50 -13.56 23.00
N PRO A 34 28.40 -14.81 22.53
CA PRO A 34 29.56 -15.62 22.20
C PRO A 34 30.22 -15.06 20.92
N SER A 35 31.21 -14.20 21.09
CA SER A 35 32.07 -13.71 19.99
C SER A 35 33.47 -14.35 20.06
N PRO A 36 34.11 -14.60 18.91
CA PRO A 36 35.53 -14.96 18.85
C PRO A 36 36.39 -14.01 19.69
N PRO A 37 37.52 -14.45 20.28
CA PRO A 37 38.33 -13.63 21.18
C PRO A 37 38.79 -12.29 20.59
N HIS A 38 38.95 -12.21 19.27
CA HIS A 38 39.34 -11.00 18.54
C HIS A 38 38.17 -10.04 18.23
N GLU A 39 36.92 -10.47 18.45
CA GLU A 39 35.67 -9.71 18.27
C GLU A 39 34.99 -9.39 19.62
N ARG A 40 35.67 -9.67 20.75
CA ARG A 40 35.15 -9.32 22.08
C ARG A 40 35.20 -7.82 22.27
N GLY A 41 34.04 -7.18 22.38
CA GLY A 41 33.90 -5.73 22.51
C GLY A 41 33.55 -5.02 21.21
N THR A 42 33.46 -5.73 20.08
CA THR A 42 32.91 -5.19 18.84
C THR A 42 31.40 -5.40 18.82
N TRP A 43 30.63 -4.32 18.68
CA TRP A 43 29.19 -4.37 18.47
C TRP A 43 28.83 -4.66 17.03
N TRP A 44 27.58 -5.08 16.81
CA TRP A 44 27.06 -5.44 15.48
C TRP A 44 27.22 -4.35 14.40
N TYR A 45 27.55 -3.10 14.79
CA TYR A 45 27.70 -1.93 13.91
C TYR A 45 29.12 -1.35 13.83
N ASP A 46 30.12 -1.99 14.44
CA ASP A 46 31.48 -1.42 14.53
C ASP A 46 32.31 -1.54 13.24
N ALA A 47 31.76 -2.17 12.20
CA ALA A 47 32.40 -2.22 10.89
C ALA A 47 32.54 -0.79 10.31
N PRO A 48 33.74 -0.34 9.91
CA PRO A 48 33.96 1.02 9.38
C PRO A 48 33.01 1.38 8.23
N GLU A 49 32.65 0.40 7.40
CA GLU A 49 31.73 0.55 6.28
C GLU A 49 30.30 0.88 6.76
N LEU A 50 29.84 0.23 7.85
CA LEU A 50 28.53 0.51 8.45
C LEU A 50 28.50 1.91 9.08
N LEU A 51 29.55 2.28 9.82
CA LEU A 51 29.65 3.61 10.42
C LEU A 51 29.70 4.72 9.36
N THR A 52 30.41 4.49 8.25
CA THR A 52 30.44 5.40 7.10
C THR A 52 29.05 5.57 6.49
N LEU A 53 28.33 4.47 6.28
CA LEU A 53 26.96 4.50 5.78
C LEU A 53 26.00 5.23 6.74
N ILE A 54 26.10 4.97 8.05
CA ILE A 54 25.29 5.66 9.07
C ILE A 54 25.55 7.18 9.02
N SER A 55 26.81 7.60 8.89
CA SER A 55 27.17 9.02 8.76
C SER A 55 26.54 9.66 7.51
N GLN A 56 26.56 8.96 6.37
CA GLN A 56 25.89 9.41 5.14
C GLN A 56 24.37 9.53 5.34
N ILE A 57 23.73 8.53 5.95
CA ILE A 57 22.29 8.54 6.27
C ILE A 57 21.95 9.73 7.18
N GLN A 58 22.76 10.03 8.19
CA GLN A 58 22.56 11.20 9.05
C GLN A 58 22.67 12.52 8.28
N GLY A 59 23.57 12.62 7.31
CA GLY A 59 23.65 13.76 6.39
C GLY A 59 22.36 13.94 5.60
N ILE A 60 21.91 12.89 4.93
CA ILE A 60 20.65 12.87 4.16
C ILE A 60 19.45 13.24 5.03
N ALA A 61 19.37 12.68 6.25
CA ALA A 61 18.28 12.95 7.19
C ALA A 61 18.28 14.40 7.68
N ARG A 62 19.44 15.04 7.85
CA ARG A 62 19.51 16.47 8.21
C ARG A 62 19.06 17.35 7.04
N ASP A 63 19.48 17.03 5.82
CA ASP A 63 19.08 17.78 4.63
C ASP A 63 17.57 17.68 4.38
N SER A 64 16.97 16.52 4.65
CA SER A 64 15.52 16.31 4.45
C SER A 64 14.64 17.15 5.38
N LEU A 65 15.14 17.52 6.56
CA LEU A 65 14.44 18.43 7.48
C LEU A 65 14.27 19.85 6.91
N ALA A 66 15.18 20.26 6.01
CA ALA A 66 15.12 21.57 5.35
C ALA A 66 14.39 21.52 3.99
N ALA A 67 14.16 20.31 3.45
CA ALA A 67 13.56 20.12 2.14
C ALA A 67 12.02 20.13 2.18
N ASP A 68 11.41 20.48 1.05
CA ASP A 68 9.96 20.38 0.89
C ASP A 68 9.55 18.91 0.76
N CYS A 69 9.03 18.35 1.85
CA CYS A 69 8.54 16.97 1.91
C CYS A 69 7.03 16.87 1.78
N ARG A 70 6.35 17.87 1.18
CA ARG A 70 4.91 17.79 0.92
C ARG A 70 4.58 16.57 0.08
N ARG A 71 3.52 15.88 0.49
CA ARG A 71 2.91 14.74 -0.21
C ARG A 71 2.51 15.09 -1.64
N CYS A 72 2.60 14.10 -2.52
CA CYS A 72 2.15 14.16 -3.91
C CYS A 72 1.18 13.01 -4.26
N SER A 73 0.61 12.36 -3.23
CA SER A 73 -0.34 11.26 -3.35
C SER A 73 -1.64 11.70 -4.03
N GLU A 74 -2.09 10.90 -5.01
CA GLU A 74 -3.39 11.08 -5.68
C GLU A 74 -4.40 9.97 -5.32
N ILE A 75 -3.98 9.09 -4.40
CA ILE A 75 -4.69 7.92 -3.92
C ILE A 75 -4.84 8.01 -2.39
N ALA A 76 -6.05 7.76 -1.89
CA ALA A 76 -6.32 7.64 -0.46
C ALA A 76 -6.84 6.24 -0.12
N ALA A 77 -6.21 5.59 0.87
CA ALA A 77 -6.72 4.38 1.49
C ALA A 77 -7.49 4.74 2.77
N ILE A 78 -8.77 4.40 2.81
CA ILE A 78 -9.68 4.74 3.91
C ILE A 78 -9.90 3.51 4.79
N MET A 79 -9.26 3.52 5.95
CA MET A 79 -9.29 2.43 6.92
C MET A 79 -10.46 2.62 7.88
N ASP A 80 -11.19 1.56 8.18
CA ASP A 80 -12.24 1.58 9.21
C ASP A 80 -11.83 0.69 10.40
N GLU A 81 -11.69 1.28 11.58
CA GLU A 81 -11.26 0.56 12.79
C GLU A 81 -12.39 -0.32 13.35
N ARG A 82 -13.64 0.13 13.25
CA ARG A 82 -14.79 -0.65 13.74
C ARG A 82 -14.94 -1.98 12.98
N SER A 83 -14.66 -1.97 11.68
CA SER A 83 -14.66 -3.17 10.83
C SER A 83 -13.55 -4.16 11.19
N ALA A 84 -12.46 -3.71 11.82
CA ALA A 84 -11.46 -4.64 12.36
C ALA A 84 -12.05 -5.52 13.47
N GLY A 85 -13.01 -4.99 14.23
CA GLY A 85 -13.71 -5.71 15.30
C GLY A 85 -14.72 -6.74 14.81
N LEU A 86 -15.23 -6.63 13.57
CA LEU A 86 -16.24 -7.56 13.04
C LEU A 86 -15.69 -8.95 12.72
N SER A 87 -14.46 -9.04 12.20
CA SER A 87 -13.87 -10.31 11.80
C SER A 87 -12.35 -10.24 11.82
N LEU A 88 -11.74 -10.95 12.77
CA LEU A 88 -10.28 -11.09 12.85
C LEU A 88 -9.70 -11.72 11.56
N ALA A 89 -10.43 -12.66 10.95
CA ALA A 89 -10.00 -13.29 9.69
C ALA A 89 -9.99 -12.28 8.54
N ALA A 90 -11.07 -11.51 8.37
CA ALA A 90 -11.14 -10.49 7.33
C ALA A 90 -10.12 -9.36 7.57
N HIS A 91 -9.92 -8.95 8.82
CA HIS A 91 -8.91 -7.97 9.21
C HIS A 91 -7.49 -8.44 8.87
N ASN A 92 -7.12 -9.66 9.26
CA ASN A 92 -5.81 -10.22 8.95
C ASN A 92 -5.56 -10.32 7.44
N ARG A 93 -6.59 -10.64 6.66
CA ARG A 93 -6.48 -10.64 5.19
C ARG A 93 -6.26 -9.24 4.64
N MET A 94 -6.96 -8.22 5.16
CA MET A 94 -6.69 -6.83 4.79
C MET A 94 -5.24 -6.41 5.13
N LEU A 95 -4.70 -6.82 6.28
CA LEU A 95 -3.29 -6.53 6.61
C LEU A 95 -2.33 -7.17 5.59
N ASN A 96 -2.57 -8.41 5.18
CA ASN A 96 -1.78 -9.06 4.13
C ASN A 96 -1.95 -8.36 2.78
N TRP A 97 -3.17 -7.91 2.44
CA TRP A 97 -3.44 -7.10 1.25
C TRP A 97 -2.64 -5.78 1.28
N ARG A 98 -2.63 -5.07 2.42
CA ARG A 98 -1.87 -3.83 2.60
C ARG A 98 -0.37 -4.07 2.42
N MET A 99 0.19 -5.03 3.15
CA MET A 99 1.64 -5.29 3.13
C MET A 99 2.12 -5.87 1.77
N GLY A 100 1.28 -6.65 1.11
CA GLY A 100 1.60 -7.30 -0.15
C GLY A 100 1.22 -6.51 -1.40
N ILE A 101 -0.08 -6.26 -1.57
CA ILE A 101 -0.68 -5.74 -2.81
C ILE A 101 -0.49 -4.24 -2.89
N LEU A 102 -0.94 -3.51 -1.86
CA LEU A 102 -0.91 -2.05 -1.87
C LEU A 102 0.52 -1.51 -1.96
N SER A 103 1.46 -2.15 -1.26
CA SER A 103 2.88 -1.79 -1.31
C SER A 103 3.53 -1.94 -2.70
N ARG A 104 2.91 -2.70 -3.62
CA ARG A 104 3.36 -2.94 -5.00
C ARG A 104 2.58 -2.14 -6.04
N LEU A 105 1.75 -1.20 -5.58
CA LEU A 105 0.98 -0.32 -6.44
C LEU A 105 1.88 0.61 -7.28
N GLY A 106 3.14 0.82 -6.88
CA GLY A 106 4.06 1.69 -7.61
C GLY A 106 3.61 3.16 -7.64
N ALA A 107 2.76 3.59 -6.71
CA ALA A 107 2.29 4.96 -6.57
C ALA A 107 2.18 5.36 -5.09
N PRO A 108 2.36 6.64 -4.74
CA PRO A 108 2.19 7.12 -3.36
C PRO A 108 0.72 7.06 -2.91
N VAL A 109 0.50 6.62 -1.67
CA VAL A 109 -0.82 6.46 -1.06
C VAL A 109 -0.83 7.14 0.30
N ASP A 110 -1.87 7.94 0.55
CA ASP A 110 -2.14 8.49 1.88
C ASP A 110 -3.15 7.61 2.63
N PHE A 111 -2.95 7.45 3.93
CA PHE A 111 -3.84 6.68 4.80
C PHE A 111 -4.68 7.62 5.65
N PHE A 112 -5.97 7.32 5.72
CA PHE A 112 -6.94 8.02 6.56
C PHE A 112 -7.86 7.02 7.24
N TYR A 113 -8.47 7.45 8.33
CA TYR A 113 -9.59 6.75 8.90
C TYR A 113 -10.91 7.19 8.25
N SER A 114 -11.95 6.37 8.41
CA SER A 114 -13.28 6.67 7.86
C SER A 114 -13.84 8.02 8.35
N GLU A 115 -13.51 8.40 9.58
CA GLU A 115 -13.90 9.62 10.27
C GLU A 115 -13.24 10.86 9.63
N ASP A 116 -12.06 10.70 9.03
CA ASP A 116 -11.34 11.79 8.37
C ASP A 116 -12.04 12.26 7.08
N LEU A 117 -12.93 11.45 6.51
CA LEU A 117 -13.69 11.80 5.29
C LEU A 117 -14.49 13.09 5.45
N ALA A 118 -14.99 13.36 6.66
CA ALA A 118 -15.72 14.58 6.99
C ALA A 118 -14.80 15.74 7.39
N HIS A 119 -13.50 15.48 7.62
CA HIS A 119 -12.58 16.48 8.11
C HIS A 119 -12.22 17.49 7.00
N PRO A 120 -12.34 18.82 7.24
CA PRO A 120 -12.16 19.83 6.19
C PRO A 120 -10.73 19.91 5.66
N GLN A 121 -9.75 19.41 6.40
CA GLN A 121 -8.35 19.36 5.98
C GLN A 121 -7.98 18.10 5.20
N MET A 122 -8.87 17.10 5.12
CA MET A 122 -8.63 15.96 4.23
C MET A 122 -8.74 16.48 2.78
N PRO A 123 -7.71 16.35 1.94
CA PRO A 123 -7.80 16.79 0.56
C PRO A 123 -8.71 15.86 -0.26
N ASP A 124 -9.07 16.30 -1.46
CA ASP A 124 -9.75 15.45 -2.43
C ASP A 124 -8.73 14.61 -3.20
N TYR A 125 -9.09 13.37 -3.51
CA TYR A 125 -8.26 12.41 -4.23
C TYR A 125 -8.96 11.96 -5.50
N LYS A 126 -8.19 11.44 -6.44
CA LYS A 126 -8.73 10.87 -7.68
C LYS A 126 -9.21 9.44 -7.46
N PHE A 127 -8.51 8.69 -6.60
CA PHE A 127 -8.80 7.31 -6.31
C PHE A 127 -8.91 7.07 -4.80
N TYR A 128 -10.05 6.55 -4.37
CA TYR A 128 -10.32 6.14 -3.00
C TYR A 128 -10.36 4.61 -2.90
N ILE A 129 -9.64 4.02 -1.97
CA ILE A 129 -9.64 2.58 -1.73
C ILE A 129 -10.21 2.32 -0.35
N PHE A 130 -11.26 1.51 -0.27
CA PHE A 130 -11.91 1.09 0.97
C PHE A 130 -11.62 -0.40 1.21
N PRO A 131 -10.47 -0.74 1.82
CA PRO A 131 -10.01 -2.11 1.94
C PRO A 131 -10.80 -2.96 2.94
N ASN A 132 -11.50 -2.33 3.89
CA ASN A 132 -12.20 -3.05 4.95
C ASN A 132 -13.45 -2.33 5.48
N ALA A 133 -14.07 -1.43 4.71
CA ALA A 133 -15.21 -0.63 5.17
C ALA A 133 -16.51 -1.47 5.28
N TYR A 134 -16.51 -2.56 6.05
CA TYR A 134 -17.59 -3.53 6.14
C TYR A 134 -18.77 -2.99 6.95
N THR A 135 -18.49 -2.27 8.04
CA THR A 135 -19.48 -1.56 8.86
C THR A 135 -19.35 -0.08 8.63
N MET A 136 -20.47 0.57 8.29
CA MET A 136 -20.52 2.02 8.09
C MET A 136 -21.86 2.56 8.58
N ASP A 137 -21.81 3.53 9.47
CA ASP A 137 -22.98 4.27 9.96
C ASP A 137 -23.46 5.33 8.94
N GLY A 138 -24.60 5.96 9.22
CA GLY A 138 -25.21 6.98 8.37
C GLY A 138 -24.33 8.22 8.18
N ALA A 139 -23.59 8.65 9.20
CA ALA A 139 -22.72 9.81 9.12
C ALA A 139 -21.49 9.52 8.24
N GLN A 140 -20.87 8.35 8.41
CA GLN A 140 -19.76 7.87 7.59
C GLN A 140 -20.20 7.72 6.12
N ARG A 141 -21.40 7.18 5.85
CA ARG A 141 -21.96 7.07 4.49
C ARG A 141 -22.18 8.43 3.84
N GLN A 142 -22.69 9.41 4.59
CA GLN A 142 -22.86 10.79 4.10
C GLN A 142 -21.51 11.46 3.83
N ALA A 143 -20.50 11.21 4.66
CA ALA A 143 -19.14 11.70 4.45
C ALA A 143 -18.52 11.10 3.18
N VAL A 144 -18.66 9.78 2.98
CA VAL A 144 -18.29 9.09 1.73
C VAL A 144 -19.00 9.74 0.54
N ALA A 145 -20.32 9.91 0.59
CA ALA A 145 -21.07 10.47 -0.52
C ALA A 145 -20.58 11.88 -0.88
N SER A 146 -20.36 12.73 0.13
CA SER A 146 -19.90 14.11 -0.05
C SER A 146 -18.48 14.20 -0.61
N LYS A 147 -17.63 13.24 -0.27
CA LYS A 147 -16.21 13.22 -0.64
C LYS A 147 -15.95 12.56 -1.99
N VAL A 148 -16.57 11.39 -2.20
CA VAL A 148 -16.28 10.46 -3.29
C VAL A 148 -17.19 10.67 -4.50
N ARG A 149 -18.46 11.06 -4.32
CA ARG A 149 -19.45 11.10 -5.43
C ARG A 149 -19.36 12.36 -6.31
N ARG A 150 -18.18 12.98 -6.35
CA ARG A 150 -17.89 14.24 -7.06
C ARG A 150 -16.53 14.18 -7.72
N ASN A 151 -16.23 15.20 -8.53
CA ASN A 151 -14.92 15.44 -9.15
C ASN A 151 -14.41 14.28 -10.04
N GLY A 152 -15.29 13.40 -10.51
CA GLY A 152 -14.93 12.26 -11.35
C GLY A 152 -14.15 11.16 -10.62
N ALA A 153 -14.13 11.17 -9.28
CA ALA A 153 -13.34 10.25 -8.48
C ALA A 153 -13.77 8.79 -8.70
N VAL A 154 -12.83 7.87 -8.48
CA VAL A 154 -13.07 6.43 -8.51
C VAL A 154 -12.99 5.90 -7.09
N ALA A 155 -13.94 5.05 -6.69
CA ALA A 155 -13.89 4.33 -5.43
C ALA A 155 -13.79 2.83 -5.66
N LEU A 156 -12.79 2.20 -5.03
CA LEU A 156 -12.66 0.75 -4.97
C LEU A 156 -13.17 0.24 -3.61
N TRP A 157 -14.25 -0.54 -3.67
CA TRP A 157 -14.86 -1.25 -2.56
C TRP A 157 -14.35 -2.69 -2.54
N ILE A 158 -13.68 -3.07 -1.45
CA ILE A 158 -13.15 -4.42 -1.32
C ILE A 158 -14.11 -5.28 -0.49
N TYR A 159 -14.49 -6.43 -1.05
CA TYR A 159 -15.29 -7.48 -0.43
C TYR A 159 -16.68 -7.01 0.02
N ALA A 160 -16.97 -6.98 1.33
CA ALA A 160 -18.30 -6.76 1.89
C ALA A 160 -18.54 -5.30 2.32
N ALA A 161 -18.01 -4.33 1.56
CA ALA A 161 -18.08 -2.92 1.94
C ALA A 161 -19.53 -2.44 2.11
N GLY A 162 -19.81 -1.82 3.25
CA GLY A 162 -21.10 -1.26 3.61
C GLY A 162 -22.19 -2.29 3.93
N ALA A 163 -21.87 -3.59 3.94
CA ALA A 163 -22.88 -4.62 4.16
C ALA A 163 -23.48 -4.58 5.57
N HIS A 164 -22.70 -4.15 6.57
CA HIS A 164 -23.13 -4.04 7.96
C HIS A 164 -23.54 -2.60 8.32
N ARG A 165 -24.66 -2.45 9.03
CA ARG A 165 -25.08 -1.20 9.68
C ARG A 165 -24.99 -1.32 11.20
N PRO A 166 -24.16 -0.49 11.85
CA PRO A 166 -24.01 -0.57 13.30
C PRO A 166 -25.20 -0.03 14.10
N GLU A 167 -26.09 0.78 13.51
CA GLU A 167 -27.21 1.40 14.23
C GLU A 167 -28.33 0.40 14.56
N ASP A 168 -28.54 -0.58 13.68
CA ASP A 168 -29.56 -1.62 13.80
C ASP A 168 -29.00 -3.05 13.75
N ASP A 169 -27.67 -3.18 13.71
CA ASP A 169 -26.93 -4.45 13.66
C ASP A 169 -27.28 -5.33 12.44
N THR A 170 -27.73 -4.71 11.33
CA THR A 170 -28.15 -5.45 10.13
C THR A 170 -27.01 -5.68 9.16
N PHE A 171 -26.91 -6.91 8.64
CA PHE A 171 -26.02 -7.27 7.52
C PHE A 171 -26.85 -7.62 6.28
N SER A 172 -26.72 -6.87 5.19
CA SER A 172 -27.48 -7.12 3.96
C SER A 172 -26.83 -6.62 2.68
N ALA A 173 -27.22 -7.21 1.55
CA ALA A 173 -26.88 -6.71 0.21
C ALA A 173 -27.41 -5.29 -0.03
N ALA A 174 -28.61 -4.97 0.46
CA ALA A 174 -29.22 -3.64 0.34
C ALA A 174 -28.38 -2.56 1.08
N ASN A 175 -27.81 -2.89 2.24
CA ASN A 175 -26.91 -1.99 2.96
C ASN A 175 -25.63 -1.71 2.15
N ALA A 176 -25.06 -2.72 1.50
CA ALA A 176 -23.90 -2.54 0.63
C ALA A 176 -24.25 -1.71 -0.62
N ALA A 177 -25.44 -1.92 -1.19
CA ALA A 177 -25.93 -1.14 -2.33
C ALA A 177 -26.10 0.34 -1.99
N ASP A 178 -26.63 0.67 -0.81
CA ASP A 178 -26.75 2.06 -0.35
C ASP A 178 -25.39 2.81 -0.30
N LEU A 179 -24.33 2.16 0.19
CA LEU A 179 -22.99 2.75 0.25
C LEU A 179 -22.37 2.87 -1.15
N THR A 180 -22.32 1.76 -1.87
CA THR A 180 -21.53 1.61 -3.10
C THR A 180 -22.26 2.06 -4.37
N GLY A 181 -23.59 2.18 -4.31
CA GLY A 181 -24.46 2.42 -5.46
C GLY A 181 -24.65 1.20 -6.38
N ILE A 182 -24.02 0.06 -6.09
CA ILE A 182 -24.10 -1.15 -6.91
C ILE A 182 -25.08 -2.12 -6.24
N GLU A 183 -26.03 -2.67 -7.01
CA GLU A 183 -26.93 -3.73 -6.53
C GLU A 183 -26.20 -5.07 -6.38
N PHE A 184 -26.57 -5.83 -5.36
CA PHE A 184 -25.93 -7.12 -5.03
C PHE A 184 -26.91 -8.24 -4.75
N THR A 185 -26.46 -9.47 -4.99
CA THR A 185 -27.05 -10.70 -4.47
C THR A 185 -26.17 -11.26 -3.35
N TYR A 186 -26.79 -11.56 -2.21
CA TYR A 186 -26.13 -12.20 -1.06
C TYR A 186 -26.06 -13.73 -1.24
N SER A 187 -24.93 -14.33 -0.88
CA SER A 187 -24.78 -15.77 -0.71
C SER A 187 -23.97 -16.11 0.54
N PRO A 188 -24.45 -17.03 1.41
CA PRO A 188 -23.70 -17.47 2.59
C PRO A 188 -22.64 -18.53 2.28
N GLU A 189 -22.57 -19.04 1.04
CA GLU A 189 -21.73 -20.17 0.69
C GLU A 189 -20.24 -19.84 0.79
N VAL A 190 -19.44 -20.84 1.18
CA VAL A 190 -17.97 -20.71 1.13
C VAL A 190 -17.50 -21.00 -0.29
N ILE A 191 -16.82 -20.03 -0.89
CA ILE A 191 -16.25 -20.18 -2.23
C ILE A 191 -14.73 -20.07 -2.23
N GLU A 192 -14.08 -20.70 -3.21
CA GLU A 192 -12.74 -20.29 -3.61
C GLU A 192 -12.84 -19.02 -4.45
N THR A 193 -12.08 -18.00 -4.09
CA THR A 193 -12.22 -16.64 -4.62
C THR A 193 -11.35 -16.34 -5.85
N ALA A 194 -10.74 -17.36 -6.44
CA ALA A 194 -9.99 -17.20 -7.68
C ALA A 194 -10.93 -16.67 -8.78
N PHE A 195 -10.48 -15.65 -9.51
CA PHE A 195 -11.26 -15.05 -10.59
C PHE A 195 -10.38 -14.63 -11.77
N THR A 196 -11.00 -14.47 -12.93
CA THR A 196 -10.36 -14.01 -14.17
C THR A 196 -11.04 -12.74 -14.68
N LEU A 197 -10.27 -11.89 -15.36
CA LEU A 197 -10.79 -10.68 -16.00
C LEU A 197 -11.42 -11.04 -17.34
N THR A 198 -12.55 -10.41 -17.69
CA THR A 198 -13.37 -10.79 -18.84
C THR A 198 -13.15 -9.90 -20.07
N ASP A 199 -12.93 -8.60 -19.90
CA ASP A 199 -12.71 -7.64 -20.99
C ASP A 199 -11.44 -6.81 -20.77
N LEU A 200 -10.30 -7.33 -21.22
CA LEU A 200 -9.02 -6.62 -21.12
C LEU A 200 -8.88 -5.41 -22.04
N SER A 201 -9.84 -5.18 -22.95
CA SER A 201 -9.88 -3.96 -23.76
C SER A 201 -10.44 -2.76 -22.99
N HIS A 202 -11.15 -3.02 -21.89
CA HIS A 202 -11.72 -2.00 -21.03
C HIS A 202 -10.61 -1.11 -20.42
N ALA A 203 -10.84 0.22 -20.42
CA ALA A 203 -9.84 1.21 -19.98
C ALA A 203 -9.37 0.98 -18.52
N ALA A 204 -10.24 0.43 -17.67
CA ALA A 204 -9.92 0.09 -16.28
C ALA A 204 -9.01 -1.13 -16.09
N LEU A 205 -8.76 -1.91 -17.15
CA LEU A 205 -7.97 -3.14 -17.11
C LEU A 205 -6.66 -3.04 -17.91
N VAL A 206 -6.29 -1.84 -18.38
CA VAL A 206 -5.06 -1.60 -19.14
C VAL A 206 -3.83 -2.04 -18.34
N GLY A 207 -3.04 -2.94 -18.94
CA GLY A 207 -1.83 -3.50 -18.33
C GLY A 207 -2.07 -4.78 -17.51
N CYS A 208 -3.31 -5.27 -17.40
CA CYS A 208 -3.59 -6.59 -16.86
C CYS A 208 -3.33 -7.70 -17.90
N SER A 209 -2.98 -8.90 -17.42
CA SER A 209 -2.73 -10.08 -18.25
C SER A 209 -3.89 -11.08 -18.16
N PRO A 210 -4.28 -11.74 -19.28
CA PRO A 210 -5.31 -12.78 -19.27
C PRO A 210 -4.89 -14.04 -18.51
N GLU A 211 -3.59 -14.31 -18.43
CA GLU A 211 -3.04 -15.49 -17.75
C GLU A 211 -3.00 -15.31 -16.23
N GLN A 212 -3.11 -14.06 -15.75
CA GLN A 212 -3.00 -13.75 -14.34
C GLN A 212 -4.32 -14.05 -13.61
N VAL A 213 -4.35 -15.17 -12.91
CA VAL A 213 -5.42 -15.49 -11.95
C VAL A 213 -5.42 -14.47 -10.82
N GLN A 214 -6.58 -13.90 -10.53
CA GLN A 214 -6.82 -12.95 -9.44
C GLN A 214 -7.39 -13.68 -8.21
N GLY A 215 -7.62 -12.98 -7.10
CA GLY A 215 -8.25 -13.58 -5.90
C GLY A 215 -7.35 -14.48 -5.05
N ARG A 216 -6.06 -14.58 -5.39
CA ARG A 216 -5.04 -15.31 -4.64
C ARG A 216 -3.84 -14.41 -4.35
N PHE A 217 -3.05 -14.75 -3.33
CA PHE A 217 -1.72 -14.14 -3.16
C PHE A 217 -0.76 -14.77 -4.16
N ASN A 218 -0.42 -14.04 -5.22
CA ASN A 218 0.40 -14.56 -6.31
C ASN A 218 1.90 -14.35 -6.11
N TYR A 219 2.32 -14.01 -4.89
CA TYR A 219 3.72 -13.81 -4.53
C TYR A 219 3.98 -14.31 -3.11
N GLU A 220 5.25 -14.59 -2.84
CA GLU A 220 5.72 -15.03 -1.53
C GLU A 220 5.62 -13.90 -0.50
N ILE A 221 5.09 -14.21 0.68
CA ILE A 221 5.03 -13.27 1.81
C ILE A 221 6.01 -13.70 2.88
N TYR A 222 7.01 -12.86 3.14
CA TYR A 222 7.90 -12.99 4.28
C TYR A 222 7.26 -12.30 5.50
N ARG A 223 7.22 -13.00 6.64
CA ARG A 223 6.75 -12.43 7.91
C ARG A 223 7.86 -12.58 8.94
N ASN A 224 8.01 -11.58 9.79
CA ASN A 224 9.06 -11.56 10.82
C ASN A 224 8.91 -12.68 11.86
N THR A 225 7.76 -13.36 11.90
CA THR A 225 7.46 -14.46 12.82
C THR A 225 7.63 -15.86 12.21
N VAL A 226 7.85 -15.98 10.89
CA VAL A 226 8.04 -17.27 10.22
C VAL A 226 9.32 -17.30 9.39
N ARG A 227 10.11 -18.36 9.58
CA ARG A 227 11.40 -18.56 8.87
C ARG A 227 11.26 -18.89 7.38
N ARG A 228 10.06 -19.22 6.91
CA ARG A 228 9.76 -19.54 5.51
C ARG A 228 8.70 -18.59 4.98
N ALA A 229 8.84 -18.20 3.72
CA ALA A 229 7.81 -17.43 3.06
C ALA A 229 6.50 -18.24 2.97
N VAL A 230 5.38 -17.55 3.08
CA VAL A 230 4.08 -18.12 2.71
C VAL A 230 4.07 -18.29 1.20
N PRO A 231 3.87 -19.51 0.67
CA PRO A 231 3.91 -19.76 -0.78
C PRO A 231 2.88 -18.93 -1.54
N ALA A 232 3.26 -18.52 -2.75
CA ALA A 232 2.34 -17.94 -3.72
C ALA A 232 1.29 -18.97 -4.18
N GLY A 233 0.17 -18.48 -4.69
CA GLY A 233 -0.89 -19.28 -5.33
C GLY A 233 -1.78 -20.06 -4.35
N GLY A 234 -1.65 -19.83 -3.05
CA GLY A 234 -2.53 -20.44 -2.05
C GLY A 234 -4.00 -20.13 -2.32
N ARG A 235 -4.86 -21.15 -2.20
CA ARG A 235 -6.31 -20.97 -2.33
C ARG A 235 -6.82 -20.01 -1.24
N ASN A 236 -7.68 -19.08 -1.62
CA ASN A 236 -8.34 -18.18 -0.70
C ASN A 236 -9.84 -18.47 -0.67
N TYR A 237 -10.33 -18.90 0.49
CA TYR A 237 -11.74 -19.18 0.73
C TYR A 237 -12.39 -18.07 1.55
N GLN A 238 -13.61 -17.68 1.20
CA GLN A 238 -14.37 -16.66 1.92
C GLN A 238 -15.87 -16.97 1.99
N ALA A 239 -16.52 -16.39 2.99
CA ALA A 239 -17.98 -16.24 3.13
C ALA A 239 -18.25 -15.10 4.14
N PRO A 240 -19.39 -14.38 4.05
CA PRO A 240 -20.39 -14.46 2.99
C PRO A 240 -19.91 -13.78 1.69
N ASN A 241 -20.67 -13.90 0.61
CA ASN A 241 -20.38 -13.26 -0.67
C ASN A 241 -21.46 -12.25 -1.05
N LEU A 242 -21.02 -11.14 -1.62
CA LEU A 242 -21.86 -10.17 -2.33
C LEU A 242 -21.44 -10.20 -3.79
N TYR A 243 -22.31 -10.72 -4.65
CA TYR A 243 -22.09 -10.71 -6.10
C TYR A 243 -22.84 -9.53 -6.69
N ALA A 244 -22.16 -8.70 -7.48
CA ALA A 244 -22.82 -7.60 -8.17
C ALA A 244 -23.93 -8.16 -9.08
N SER A 245 -25.12 -7.56 -9.00
CA SER A 245 -26.30 -7.90 -9.81
C SER A 245 -26.90 -6.66 -10.50
N ASP A 246 -26.21 -5.51 -10.42
CA ASP A 246 -26.61 -4.27 -11.06
C ASP A 246 -26.59 -4.39 -12.60
N PRO A 247 -27.73 -4.26 -13.29
CA PRO A 247 -27.81 -4.37 -14.75
C PRO A 247 -27.11 -3.22 -15.49
N HIS A 248 -26.78 -2.14 -14.79
CA HIS A 248 -26.08 -1.00 -15.35
C HIS A 248 -24.57 -0.98 -15.02
N ALA A 249 -24.08 -1.97 -14.28
CA ALA A 249 -22.66 -2.14 -14.02
C ALA A 249 -22.02 -3.06 -15.06
N GLU A 250 -20.79 -2.76 -15.45
CA GLU A 250 -19.96 -3.56 -16.32
C GLU A 250 -19.25 -4.66 -15.50
N MET A 251 -19.43 -5.92 -15.88
CA MET A 251 -18.83 -7.06 -15.20
C MET A 251 -17.45 -7.35 -15.82
N LEU A 252 -16.40 -6.91 -15.11
CA LEU A 252 -15.02 -6.94 -15.58
C LEU A 252 -14.24 -8.18 -15.11
N GLY A 253 -14.85 -9.03 -14.30
CA GLY A 253 -14.27 -10.30 -13.91
C GLY A 253 -15.27 -11.25 -13.25
N THR A 254 -15.00 -12.55 -13.32
CA THR A 254 -15.89 -13.62 -12.87
C THR A 254 -15.15 -14.65 -12.04
N PHE A 255 -15.75 -15.10 -10.93
CA PHE A 255 -15.19 -16.17 -10.10
C PHE A 255 -15.13 -17.48 -10.88
N SER A 256 -13.98 -18.16 -10.81
CA SER A 256 -13.78 -19.45 -11.48
C SER A 256 -14.66 -20.56 -10.92
N THR A 257 -15.15 -20.43 -9.68
CA THR A 257 -15.93 -21.50 -9.02
C THR A 257 -17.38 -21.59 -9.49
N ASN A 258 -18.00 -20.47 -9.87
CA ASN A 258 -19.44 -20.40 -10.14
C ASN A 258 -19.82 -19.42 -11.26
N GLY A 259 -18.85 -18.74 -11.87
CA GLY A 259 -19.09 -17.77 -12.95
C GLY A 259 -19.75 -16.47 -12.50
N LEU A 260 -20.00 -16.27 -11.20
CA LEU A 260 -20.64 -15.05 -10.69
C LEU A 260 -19.65 -13.88 -10.68
N PRO A 261 -20.15 -12.63 -10.74
CA PRO A 261 -19.29 -11.44 -10.79
C PRO A 261 -18.30 -11.34 -9.63
N ALA A 262 -17.03 -11.13 -9.97
CA ALA A 262 -15.92 -10.93 -9.04
C ALA A 262 -15.39 -9.49 -9.06
N LEU A 263 -15.54 -8.79 -10.19
CA LEU A 263 -15.17 -7.39 -10.36
C LEU A 263 -16.27 -6.69 -11.16
N ALA A 264 -16.86 -5.65 -10.59
CA ALA A 264 -17.90 -4.85 -11.23
C ALA A 264 -17.51 -3.37 -11.22
N LEU A 265 -17.84 -2.64 -12.28
CA LEU A 265 -17.63 -1.20 -12.40
C LEU A 265 -18.94 -0.52 -12.79
N ARG A 266 -19.28 0.56 -12.10
CA ARG A 266 -20.45 1.39 -12.38
C ARG A 266 -20.04 2.85 -12.54
N ASP A 267 -20.28 3.42 -13.71
CA ASP A 267 -20.09 4.85 -13.96
C ASP A 267 -21.38 5.64 -13.67
N PHE A 268 -21.30 6.60 -12.75
CA PHE A 268 -22.39 7.51 -12.36
C PHE A 268 -22.23 8.92 -12.96
N GLY A 269 -21.30 9.11 -13.90
CA GLY A 269 -20.95 10.39 -14.52
C GLY A 269 -20.05 11.24 -13.61
N SER A 270 -20.53 11.60 -12.41
CA SER A 270 -19.76 12.44 -11.48
C SER A 270 -18.70 11.68 -10.68
N TRP A 271 -18.76 10.35 -10.68
CA TRP A 271 -17.84 9.43 -10.02
C TRP A 271 -18.00 8.01 -10.58
N ARG A 272 -17.08 7.10 -10.24
CA ARG A 272 -17.17 5.67 -10.59
C ARG A 272 -17.03 4.80 -9.36
N SER A 273 -17.86 3.78 -9.29
CA SER A 273 -17.85 2.78 -8.23
C SER A 273 -17.30 1.47 -8.77
N VAL A 274 -16.28 0.92 -8.12
CA VAL A 274 -15.66 -0.36 -8.48
C VAL A 274 -15.80 -1.29 -7.29
N HIS A 275 -16.41 -2.45 -7.48
CA HIS A 275 -16.53 -3.48 -6.46
C HIS A 275 -15.65 -4.67 -6.82
N CYS A 276 -14.72 -5.02 -5.93
CA CYS A 276 -13.98 -6.27 -5.99
C CYS A 276 -14.56 -7.21 -4.93
N ALA A 277 -15.25 -8.27 -5.36
CA ALA A 277 -16.01 -9.16 -4.50
C ALA A 277 -15.13 -10.06 -3.61
N THR A 278 -13.82 -9.96 -3.69
CA THR A 278 -12.85 -10.66 -2.83
C THR A 278 -11.82 -9.68 -2.26
N GLN A 279 -11.11 -10.10 -1.22
CA GLN A 279 -10.10 -9.30 -0.56
C GLN A 279 -8.78 -9.19 -1.32
N PHE A 280 -8.57 -10.01 -2.36
CA PHE A 280 -7.29 -10.10 -3.05
C PHE A 280 -7.40 -9.85 -4.55
N MET A 281 -6.45 -9.07 -5.05
CA MET A 281 -6.23 -8.79 -6.47
C MET A 281 -4.73 -8.67 -6.73
N ALA A 282 -4.30 -8.88 -7.96
CA ALA A 282 -2.92 -8.65 -8.35
C ALA A 282 -2.60 -7.13 -8.29
N PRO A 283 -1.36 -6.74 -7.96
CA PRO A 283 -0.94 -5.34 -7.98
C PRO A 283 -1.17 -4.66 -9.33
N ALA A 284 -1.02 -5.39 -10.44
CA ALA A 284 -1.31 -4.90 -11.78
C ALA A 284 -2.76 -4.43 -11.96
N LEU A 285 -3.73 -5.11 -11.35
CA LEU A 285 -5.14 -4.69 -11.39
C LEU A 285 -5.34 -3.41 -10.58
N LEU A 286 -4.74 -3.33 -9.39
CA LEU A 286 -4.82 -2.11 -8.58
C LEU A 286 -4.17 -0.91 -9.28
N ARG A 287 -3.04 -1.12 -9.98
CA ARG A 287 -2.40 -0.13 -10.86
C ARG A 287 -3.28 0.29 -12.02
N ALA A 288 -3.94 -0.65 -12.69
CA ALA A 288 -4.85 -0.36 -13.78
C ALA A 288 -6.02 0.53 -13.31
N LEU A 289 -6.61 0.23 -12.14
CA LEU A 289 -7.64 1.06 -11.53
C LEU A 289 -7.14 2.45 -11.12
N ALA A 290 -5.90 2.56 -10.61
CA ALA A 290 -5.29 3.84 -10.30
C ALA A 290 -5.10 4.70 -11.56
N ARG A 291 -4.63 4.11 -12.67
CA ARG A 291 -4.53 4.80 -13.97
C ARG A 291 -5.88 5.22 -14.51
N TYR A 292 -6.88 4.35 -14.39
CA TYR A 292 -8.26 4.64 -14.78
C TYR A 292 -8.84 5.83 -14.02
N ALA A 293 -8.50 5.96 -12.73
CA ALA A 293 -8.83 7.13 -11.93
C ALA A 293 -8.02 8.39 -12.32
N GLY A 294 -7.03 8.28 -13.20
CA GLY A 294 -6.15 9.37 -13.61
C GLY A 294 -5.01 9.65 -12.62
N CYS A 295 -4.68 8.70 -11.75
CA CYS A 295 -3.52 8.80 -10.86
C CYS A 295 -2.21 8.53 -11.61
N HIS A 296 -1.15 9.22 -11.20
CA HIS A 296 0.22 8.96 -11.68
C HIS A 296 0.80 7.71 -11.02
N VAL A 297 1.21 6.74 -11.84
CA VAL A 297 1.93 5.53 -11.39
C VAL A 297 3.41 5.69 -11.70
N VAL A 298 4.25 5.59 -10.67
CA VAL A 298 5.71 5.78 -10.76
C VAL A 298 6.39 4.56 -11.37
N CYS A 299 6.00 3.34 -10.98
CA CYS A 299 6.63 2.12 -11.50
C CYS A 299 5.62 1.01 -11.79
N ASP A 300 5.98 0.14 -12.75
CA ASP A 300 5.17 -1.02 -13.15
C ASP A 300 5.72 -2.38 -12.70
N SER A 301 6.89 -2.37 -12.06
CA SER A 301 7.71 -3.55 -11.79
C SER A 301 7.47 -4.18 -10.41
N ASP A 302 6.34 -3.87 -9.76
CA ASP A 302 5.96 -4.31 -8.40
C ASP A 302 7.00 -3.93 -7.33
N ASP A 303 7.80 -2.89 -7.58
CA ASP A 303 8.75 -2.37 -6.62
C ASP A 303 8.05 -1.46 -5.60
N PHE A 304 8.64 -1.36 -4.42
CA PHE A 304 8.11 -0.53 -3.36
C PHE A 304 8.58 0.91 -3.57
N ILE A 305 7.64 1.84 -3.63
CA ILE A 305 7.91 3.24 -3.91
C ILE A 305 7.51 4.11 -2.73
N PHE A 306 8.40 5.04 -2.38
CA PHE A 306 8.07 6.21 -1.58
C PHE A 306 8.43 7.45 -2.39
N ILE A 307 7.51 8.40 -2.53
CA ILE A 307 7.77 9.64 -3.25
C ILE A 307 7.07 10.81 -2.56
N ASN A 308 7.77 11.94 -2.51
CA ASN A 308 7.21 13.24 -2.14
C ASN A 308 7.75 14.30 -3.11
N THR A 309 7.62 15.59 -2.77
CA THR A 309 8.05 16.69 -3.64
C THR A 309 9.57 16.68 -3.93
N SER A 310 10.39 16.29 -2.96
CA SER A 310 11.87 16.40 -3.05
C SER A 310 12.59 15.06 -3.10
N TYR A 311 11.91 13.94 -2.84
CA TYR A 311 12.55 12.62 -2.74
C TYR A 311 11.74 11.54 -3.42
N LEU A 312 12.45 10.57 -4.00
CA LEU A 312 11.92 9.29 -4.48
C LEU A 312 12.83 8.17 -3.98
N SER A 313 12.28 7.20 -3.27
CA SER A 313 12.96 5.96 -2.91
C SER A 313 12.27 4.79 -3.60
N VAL A 314 13.09 3.87 -4.12
CA VAL A 314 12.64 2.60 -4.68
C VAL A 314 13.36 1.46 -3.98
N HIS A 315 12.61 0.44 -3.56
CA HIS A 315 13.16 -0.83 -3.11
C HIS A 315 12.76 -1.93 -4.08
N ALA A 316 13.75 -2.59 -4.68
CA ALA A 316 13.55 -3.54 -5.76
C ALA A 316 12.98 -4.87 -5.26
N ALA A 317 11.73 -5.17 -5.62
CA ALA A 317 11.11 -6.46 -5.35
C ALA A 317 11.72 -7.57 -6.21
N ASN A 318 12.15 -7.21 -7.43
CA ASN A 318 12.83 -8.07 -8.39
C ASN A 318 14.07 -7.36 -8.95
N GLY A 319 15.10 -8.11 -9.35
CA GLY A 319 16.23 -7.54 -10.06
C GLY A 319 15.88 -7.15 -11.51
N GLY A 320 16.77 -6.40 -12.16
CA GLY A 320 16.67 -6.03 -13.57
C GLY A 320 16.37 -4.54 -13.81
N PRO A 321 16.04 -4.19 -15.07
CA PRO A 321 15.84 -2.80 -15.47
C PRO A 321 14.60 -2.19 -14.81
N LYS A 322 14.75 -0.96 -14.31
CA LYS A 322 13.74 -0.15 -13.65
C LYS A 322 13.50 1.12 -14.45
N ARG A 323 12.23 1.43 -14.68
CA ARG A 323 11.77 2.71 -15.24
C ARG A 323 10.85 3.36 -14.23
N LEU A 324 11.26 4.52 -13.71
CA LEU A 324 10.52 5.27 -12.70
C LEU A 324 10.02 6.56 -13.33
N SER A 325 8.71 6.63 -13.59
CA SER A 325 8.05 7.79 -14.15
C SER A 325 7.84 8.87 -13.09
N LEU A 326 8.31 10.09 -13.37
CA LEU A 326 8.18 11.23 -12.47
C LEU A 326 6.92 12.04 -12.80
N PRO A 327 6.15 12.51 -11.79
CA PRO A 327 4.91 13.25 -12.02
C PRO A 327 5.15 14.60 -12.72
N ARG A 328 6.38 15.14 -12.63
CA ARG A 328 6.83 16.38 -13.27
C ARG A 328 8.30 16.21 -13.69
N PRO A 329 8.81 17.00 -14.65
CA PRO A 329 10.24 17.07 -14.93
C PRO A 329 11.04 17.41 -13.67
N ARG A 330 12.09 16.64 -13.37
CA ARG A 330 13.02 16.85 -12.24
C ARG A 330 14.46 16.59 -12.67
N SER A 331 15.42 16.94 -11.82
CA SER A 331 16.84 16.57 -12.00
C SER A 331 17.29 15.61 -10.90
N PRO A 332 17.16 14.29 -11.08
CA PRO A 332 17.39 13.31 -10.01
C PRO A 332 18.88 13.08 -9.74
N ILE A 333 19.23 13.06 -8.45
CA ILE A 333 20.56 12.69 -7.96
C ILE A 333 20.40 11.57 -6.93
N GLU A 334 21.05 10.44 -7.16
CA GLU A 334 21.07 9.32 -6.21
C GLU A 334 21.94 9.70 -5.00
N LEU A 335 21.40 9.53 -3.80
CA LEU A 335 21.91 10.15 -2.58
C LEU A 335 23.16 9.48 -1.99
N TYR A 336 23.39 8.20 -2.25
CA TYR A 336 24.52 7.47 -1.68
C TYR A 336 25.75 7.52 -2.59
N THR A 337 25.54 7.45 -3.90
CA THR A 337 26.60 7.45 -4.93
C THR A 337 26.86 8.84 -5.49
N GLY A 338 25.90 9.78 -5.37
CA GLY A 338 25.96 11.09 -6.01
C GLY A 338 25.70 11.06 -7.53
N ALA A 339 25.30 9.91 -8.08
CA ALA A 339 25.07 9.76 -9.51
C ALA A 339 23.90 10.63 -9.99
N SER A 340 24.12 11.40 -11.07
CA SER A 340 23.08 12.19 -11.74
C SER A 340 22.39 11.38 -12.83
N PHE A 341 21.07 11.53 -12.95
CA PHE A 341 20.24 10.87 -13.95
C PHE A 341 19.68 11.85 -14.99
N GLY A 342 20.39 12.97 -15.20
CA GLY A 342 20.03 14.01 -16.15
C GLY A 342 19.25 15.18 -15.53
N GLU A 343 19.04 16.22 -16.35
CA GLU A 343 18.35 17.44 -15.96
C GLU A 343 16.97 17.53 -16.62
N GLY A 344 15.93 17.90 -15.85
CA GLY A 344 14.58 18.10 -16.39
C GLY A 344 13.95 16.84 -17.00
N VAL A 345 14.34 15.65 -16.54
CA VAL A 345 13.84 14.36 -17.04
C VAL A 345 12.49 14.01 -16.41
N ARG A 346 11.68 13.24 -17.15
CA ARG A 346 10.40 12.67 -16.68
C ARG A 346 10.48 11.20 -16.30
N GLU A 347 11.65 10.59 -16.48
CA GLU A 347 11.87 9.17 -16.21
C GLU A 347 13.29 8.98 -15.67
N ILE A 348 13.43 8.12 -14.67
CA ILE A 348 14.71 7.56 -14.24
C ILE A 348 14.80 6.14 -14.77
N VAL A 349 15.85 5.84 -15.52
CA VAL A 349 16.15 4.50 -16.01
C VAL A 349 17.42 4.00 -15.32
N THR A 350 17.33 2.87 -14.65
CA THR A 350 18.46 2.24 -13.97
C THR A 350 18.29 0.72 -13.96
N THR A 351 19.31 -0.02 -13.55
CA THR A 351 19.23 -1.46 -13.29
C THR A 351 19.46 -1.67 -11.80
N MET A 352 18.62 -2.48 -11.17
CA MET A 352 18.74 -2.78 -9.73
C MET A 352 18.86 -4.28 -9.47
N GLU A 353 19.53 -4.65 -8.39
CA GLU A 353 19.50 -6.01 -7.85
C GLU A 353 18.26 -6.24 -6.97
N LYS A 354 17.86 -7.50 -6.79
CA LYS A 354 16.74 -7.84 -5.90
C LYS A 354 17.10 -7.45 -4.45
N GLY A 355 16.24 -6.66 -3.81
CA GLY A 355 16.43 -6.16 -2.45
C GLY A 355 17.29 -4.88 -2.36
N GLU A 356 17.81 -4.38 -3.49
CA GLU A 356 18.51 -3.10 -3.53
C GLU A 356 17.55 -1.95 -3.26
N THR A 357 18.05 -0.88 -2.65
CA THR A 357 17.31 0.36 -2.42
C THR A 357 18.08 1.54 -2.98
N LEU A 358 17.46 2.31 -3.86
CA LEU A 358 18.00 3.59 -4.34
C LEU A 358 17.13 4.72 -3.83
N THR A 359 17.76 5.83 -3.43
CA THR A 359 17.06 7.04 -3.02
C THR A 359 17.58 8.25 -3.77
N PHE A 360 16.66 8.97 -4.40
CA PHE A 360 16.94 10.12 -5.25
C PHE A 360 16.47 11.39 -4.57
N ARG A 361 17.31 12.43 -4.58
CA ARG A 361 16.84 13.81 -4.45
C ARG A 361 16.33 14.30 -5.80
N LEU A 362 15.16 14.92 -5.79
CA LEU A 362 14.51 15.50 -6.95
C LEU A 362 14.59 17.03 -6.81
N SER A 363 15.32 17.71 -7.70
CA SER A 363 15.35 19.18 -7.78
C SER A 363 14.51 19.74 -8.90
#